data_AF-A0A226NAF9-F1
#
_entry.id   AF-A0A226NAF9-F1
#
_cell.length_a   1.000
_cell.length_b   1.000
_cell.length_c   1.000
_cell.angle_alpha   90.00
_cell.angle_beta   90.00
_cell.angle_gamma   90.00
#
_symmetry.space_group_name_H-M   'P 1'
#
loop_
_entity.id
_entity.type
_entity.pdbx_description
1 polymer ?
#
loop_
_entity_poly.entity_id
_entity_poly.type
_entity_poly.pdbx_seq_one_letter_code
_entity_poly.pdbx_strand_id
1 'polypeptide(L)'
;MPSPSPPFSAPPPPAPPPFPGRAPAWRRWVRQERLPPCSVRRALSSFLDITAPPGPRFLGILAALARDGRDRERLQRLSQDARAYEEWKWFRCPTLLEVLQEFRSVPLPAALLLCELPLLQPRYYSVSSAPEPGSARVDLTVAVVTYRSENGQGPVHYGVCSTWLAQLQPGDTVPAFIRG
;
A
#
# COMPACT_ATOMS: atom_id res chain seq x y z
N MET A 1 53.88 3.95 -12.17
CA MET A 1 52.59 3.38 -11.72
C MET A 1 52.02 4.30 -10.64
N PRO A 2 50.93 5.04 -10.88
CA PRO A 2 50.28 5.82 -9.84
C PRO A 2 49.29 4.94 -9.05
N SER A 3 49.34 5.09 -7.72
CA SER A 3 48.49 4.40 -6.74
C SER A 3 47.01 4.84 -6.89
N PRO A 4 46.01 3.95 -6.68
CA PRO A 4 44.61 4.35 -6.73
C PRO A 4 44.21 5.13 -5.47
N SER A 5 43.59 6.30 -5.68
CA SER A 5 42.94 7.10 -4.63
C SER A 5 41.76 6.34 -4.01
N PRO A 6 41.52 6.43 -2.69
CA PRO A 6 40.37 5.81 -2.05
C PRO A 6 39.05 6.50 -2.44
N PRO A 7 37.91 5.78 -2.40
CA PRO A 7 36.60 6.35 -2.73
C PRO A 7 36.18 7.40 -1.70
N PHE A 8 35.63 8.50 -2.21
CA PHE A 8 35.03 9.60 -1.45
C PHE A 8 33.94 9.04 -0.53
N SER A 9 34.22 8.96 0.77
CA SER A 9 33.23 8.63 1.78
C SER A 9 32.27 9.81 1.91
N ALA A 10 31.00 9.61 1.55
CA ALA A 10 29.98 10.64 1.74
C ALA A 10 29.83 10.93 3.25
N PRO A 11 29.83 12.20 3.67
CA PRO A 11 29.67 12.53 5.09
C PRO A 11 28.30 12.04 5.59
N PRO A 12 28.20 11.56 6.84
CA PRO A 12 26.93 11.16 7.43
C PRO A 12 25.95 12.34 7.44
N PRO A 13 24.64 12.09 7.31
CA PRO A 13 23.65 13.16 7.32
C PRO A 13 23.75 13.95 8.64
N PRO A 14 23.56 15.28 8.59
CA PRO A 14 23.66 16.11 9.79
C PRO A 14 22.65 15.65 10.84
N ALA A 15 23.12 15.57 12.09
CA ALA A 15 22.26 15.26 13.23
C ALA A 15 21.12 16.30 13.32
N PRO A 16 19.89 15.87 13.66
CA PRO A 16 18.78 16.80 13.81
C PRO A 16 19.13 17.84 14.90
N PRO A 17 18.76 19.12 14.71
CA PRO A 17 19.09 20.16 15.67
C PRO A 17 18.49 19.83 17.05
N PRO A 18 19.18 20.14 18.16
CA PRO A 18 18.60 20.01 19.49
C PRO A 18 17.42 20.98 19.61
N PHE A 19 16.20 20.44 19.69
CA PHE A 19 14.98 21.24 19.77
C PHE A 19 14.90 21.97 21.13
N PRO A 20 14.84 23.32 21.15
CA PRO A 20 14.59 24.06 22.37
C PRO A 20 13.10 23.98 22.70
N GLY A 21 12.78 23.54 23.92
CA GLY A 21 11.42 23.63 24.46
C GLY A 21 10.64 22.32 24.41
N ARG A 22 10.20 21.88 25.60
CA ARG A 22 9.34 20.71 25.82
C ARG A 22 7.98 20.98 25.16
N ALA A 23 7.80 20.50 23.93
CA ALA A 23 6.52 20.59 23.24
C ALA A 23 5.42 19.87 24.06
N PRO A 24 4.18 20.37 24.09
CA PRO A 24 3.08 19.74 24.83
C PRO A 24 2.87 18.29 24.36
N ALA A 25 2.36 17.41 25.23
CA ALA A 25 2.34 15.95 25.02
C ALA A 25 1.71 15.47 23.69
N TRP A 26 0.81 16.27 23.09
CA TRP A 26 0.19 16.00 21.79
C TRP A 26 1.11 16.26 20.57
N ARG A 27 2.28 16.90 20.78
CA ARG A 27 3.35 17.11 19.79
C ARG A 27 4.53 16.15 19.98
N ARG A 28 4.33 15.04 20.68
CA ARG A 28 5.34 13.99 20.71
C ARG A 28 5.25 13.20 19.41
N TRP A 29 6.23 13.38 18.53
CA TRP A 29 6.41 12.49 17.39
C TRP A 29 6.63 11.07 17.92
N VAL A 30 5.63 10.20 17.72
CA VAL A 30 5.74 8.78 18.05
C VAL A 30 6.28 8.09 16.82
N ARG A 31 7.46 7.50 16.95
CA ARG A 31 8.03 6.70 15.87
C ARG A 31 7.19 5.45 15.72
N GLN A 32 6.61 5.25 14.54
CA GLN A 32 5.97 4.00 14.19
C GLN A 32 6.97 3.13 13.42
N GLU A 33 7.17 1.90 13.88
CA GLU A 33 8.12 0.96 13.28
C GLU A 33 7.54 0.21 12.07
N ARG A 34 6.22 0.35 11.82
CA ARG A 34 5.51 -0.32 10.71
C ARG A 34 6.04 0.07 9.33
N LEU A 35 6.51 1.31 9.19
CA LEU A 35 7.00 1.86 7.94
C LEU A 35 8.38 2.50 8.14
N PRO A 36 9.32 2.33 7.20
CA PRO A 36 10.57 3.07 7.26
C PRO A 36 10.31 4.57 7.05
N PRO A 37 11.22 5.46 7.49
CA PRO A 37 11.14 6.88 7.18
C PRO A 37 11.07 7.09 5.66
N CYS A 38 9.92 7.52 5.16
CA CYS A 38 9.67 7.70 3.73
C CYS A 38 8.60 8.78 3.49
N SER A 39 8.48 9.23 2.24
CA SER A 39 7.41 10.14 1.84
C SER A 39 6.06 9.41 1.80
N VAL A 40 4.96 10.15 1.98
CA VAL A 40 3.59 9.61 1.87
C VAL A 40 3.38 8.91 0.53
N ARG A 41 3.89 9.48 -0.57
CA ARG A 41 3.85 8.86 -1.89
C ARG A 41 4.48 7.47 -1.87
N ARG A 42 5.68 7.33 -1.29
CA ARG A 42 6.37 6.03 -1.21
C ARG A 42 5.64 5.05 -0.30
N ALA A 43 5.07 5.51 0.82
CA ALA A 43 4.23 4.69 1.69
C ALA A 43 3.05 4.08 0.92
N LEU A 44 2.30 4.89 0.19
CA LEU A 44 1.12 4.46 -0.55
C LEU A 44 1.43 3.66 -1.81
N SER A 45 2.57 3.93 -2.46
CA SER A 45 2.94 3.23 -3.70
C SER A 45 3.68 1.91 -3.47
N SER A 46 4.39 1.74 -2.35
CA SER A 46 5.30 0.60 -2.17
C SER A 46 5.08 -0.21 -0.90
N PHE A 47 4.40 0.33 0.12
CA PHE A 47 4.33 -0.32 1.43
C PHE A 47 2.90 -0.62 1.90
N LEU A 48 1.90 0.11 1.43
CA LEU A 48 0.51 -0.03 1.88
C LEU A 48 -0.38 -0.55 0.75
N ASP A 49 -1.33 -1.41 1.09
CA ASP A 49 -2.34 -1.87 0.14
C ASP A 49 -3.52 -0.89 0.14
N ILE A 50 -3.68 -0.19 -0.98
CA ILE A 50 -4.78 0.75 -1.24
C ILE A 50 -5.86 0.14 -2.17
N THR A 51 -5.63 -1.07 -2.66
CA THR A 51 -6.49 -1.73 -3.65
C THR A 51 -7.38 -2.79 -3.04
N ALA A 52 -6.97 -3.39 -1.92
CA ALA A 52 -7.78 -4.34 -1.20
C ALA A 52 -9.03 -3.65 -0.58
N PRO A 53 -10.20 -4.32 -0.62
CA PRO A 53 -11.38 -3.83 0.08
C PRO A 53 -11.11 -3.63 1.57
N PRO A 54 -11.48 -2.47 2.14
CA PRO A 54 -11.26 -2.19 3.55
C PRO A 54 -12.05 -3.15 4.44
N GLY A 55 -11.38 -3.70 5.47
CA GLY A 55 -12.01 -4.64 6.39
C GLY A 55 -13.10 -4.00 7.27
N PRO A 56 -14.01 -4.80 7.86
CA PRO A 56 -15.14 -4.29 8.65
C PRO A 56 -14.73 -3.39 9.82
N ARG A 57 -13.60 -3.70 10.47
CA ARG A 57 -13.03 -2.86 11.54
C ARG A 57 -12.69 -1.45 11.04
N PHE A 58 -12.07 -1.35 9.87
CA PHE A 58 -11.72 -0.06 9.30
C PHE A 58 -12.98 0.72 8.88
N LEU A 59 -13.97 0.05 8.29
CA LEU A 59 -15.26 0.66 7.99
C LEU A 59 -15.96 1.23 9.23
N GLY A 60 -15.88 0.55 10.37
CA GLY A 60 -16.38 1.06 11.65
C GLY A 60 -15.68 2.34 12.10
N ILE A 61 -14.36 2.43 11.91
CA ILE A 61 -13.59 3.65 12.17
C ILE A 61 -14.04 4.79 11.23
N LEU A 62 -14.22 4.50 9.93
CA LEU A 62 -14.72 5.50 8.97
C LEU A 62 -16.13 5.99 9.35
N ALA A 63 -16.99 5.09 9.83
CA ALA A 63 -18.34 5.44 10.27
C ALA A 63 -18.36 6.43 11.44
N ALA A 64 -17.38 6.33 12.35
CA ALA A 64 -17.25 7.27 13.47
C ALA A 64 -16.77 8.67 13.03
N LEU A 65 -16.12 8.76 11.86
CA LEU A 65 -15.62 10.00 11.29
C LEU A 65 -16.61 10.64 10.31
N ALA A 66 -17.54 9.85 9.74
CA ALA A 66 -18.54 10.31 8.80
C ALA A 66 -19.37 11.48 9.38
N ARG A 67 -19.46 12.57 8.60
CA ARG A 67 -20.25 13.75 8.98
C ARG A 67 -21.72 13.64 8.63
N ASP A 68 -22.03 12.89 7.58
CA ASP A 68 -23.41 12.66 7.16
C ASP A 68 -24.01 11.43 7.86
N GLY A 69 -25.27 11.53 8.26
CA GLY A 69 -25.98 10.46 8.96
C GLY A 69 -26.17 9.22 8.09
N ARG A 70 -26.43 9.39 6.79
CA ARG A 70 -26.65 8.28 5.85
C ARG A 70 -25.37 7.49 5.60
N ASP A 71 -24.28 8.20 5.33
CA ASP A 71 -22.95 7.57 5.18
C ASP A 71 -22.55 6.81 6.45
N ARG A 72 -22.78 7.41 7.63
CA ARG A 72 -22.52 6.77 8.92
C ARG A 72 -23.32 5.49 9.10
N GLU A 73 -24.63 5.52 8.89
CA GLU A 73 -25.49 4.33 9.02
C GLU A 73 -25.08 3.22 8.05
N ARG A 74 -24.76 3.58 6.80
CA ARG A 74 -24.31 2.63 5.78
C ARG A 74 -22.98 1.99 6.16
N LEU A 75 -22.00 2.77 6.58
CA LEU A 75 -20.69 2.29 7.03
C LEU A 75 -20.82 1.43 8.30
N GLN A 76 -21.66 1.83 9.25
CA GLN A 76 -21.94 1.04 10.46
C GLN A 76 -22.54 -0.32 10.10
N ARG A 77 -23.52 -0.35 9.19
CA ARG A 77 -24.10 -1.61 8.72
C ARG A 77 -23.06 -2.52 8.09
N LEU A 78 -22.21 -1.99 7.19
CA LEU A 78 -21.12 -2.78 6.59
C LEU A 78 -20.07 -3.23 7.62
N SER A 79 -19.91 -2.52 8.74
CA SER A 79 -18.98 -2.92 9.79
C SER A 79 -19.52 -4.01 10.73
N GLN A 80 -20.84 -4.09 10.91
CA GLN A 80 -21.49 -4.95 11.91
C GLN A 80 -22.15 -6.19 11.29
N ASP A 81 -22.69 -6.05 10.08
CA ASP A 81 -23.36 -7.13 9.36
C ASP A 81 -22.37 -7.81 8.40
N ALA A 82 -21.84 -8.96 8.83
CA ALA A 82 -20.88 -9.74 8.06
C ALA A 82 -21.44 -10.18 6.69
N ARG A 83 -22.75 -10.44 6.59
CA ARG A 83 -23.37 -10.85 5.33
C ARG A 83 -23.45 -9.67 4.37
N ALA A 84 -23.92 -8.52 4.84
CA ALA A 84 -23.98 -7.31 4.02
C ALA A 84 -22.59 -6.87 3.55
N TYR A 85 -21.57 -7.02 4.41
CA TYR A 85 -20.17 -6.77 4.05
C TYR A 85 -19.68 -7.70 2.94
N GLU A 86 -19.86 -9.01 3.08
CA GLU A 86 -19.38 -9.96 2.06
C GLU A 86 -20.12 -9.75 0.73
N GLU A 87 -21.45 -9.52 0.74
CA GLU A 87 -22.21 -9.20 -0.47
C GLU A 87 -21.67 -7.93 -1.16
N TRP A 88 -21.43 -6.85 -0.40
CA TRP A 88 -20.86 -5.61 -0.93
C TRP A 88 -19.44 -5.80 -1.46
N LYS A 89 -18.59 -6.51 -0.71
CA LYS A 89 -17.19 -6.80 -1.06
C LYS A 89 -17.09 -7.63 -2.32
N TRP A 90 -17.86 -8.71 -2.46
CA TRP A 90 -17.81 -9.58 -3.65
C TRP A 90 -18.41 -8.92 -4.87
N PHE A 91 -19.48 -8.16 -4.70
CA PHE A 91 -20.15 -7.51 -5.84
C PHE A 91 -19.34 -6.34 -6.40
N ARG A 92 -18.75 -5.50 -5.52
CA ARG A 92 -18.06 -4.27 -5.94
C ARG A 92 -16.54 -4.39 -5.98
N CYS A 93 -15.94 -5.31 -5.22
CA CYS A 93 -14.49 -5.41 -5.00
C CYS A 93 -13.81 -4.03 -4.81
N PRO A 94 -14.34 -3.14 -3.96
CA PRO A 94 -14.01 -1.73 -4.06
C PRO A 94 -12.61 -1.44 -3.53
N THR A 95 -11.87 -0.62 -4.27
CA THR A 95 -10.59 -0.05 -3.81
C THR A 95 -10.83 1.01 -2.73
N LEU A 96 -9.80 1.33 -1.94
CA LEU A 96 -9.91 2.39 -0.93
C LEU A 96 -10.40 3.72 -1.54
N LEU A 97 -9.95 4.05 -2.75
CA LEU A 97 -10.36 5.26 -3.44
C LEU A 97 -11.86 5.26 -3.76
N GLU A 98 -12.39 4.15 -4.25
CA GLU A 98 -13.82 4.01 -4.58
C GLU A 98 -14.68 4.13 -3.32
N VAL A 99 -14.24 3.54 -2.20
CA VAL A 99 -14.92 3.69 -0.90
C VAL A 99 -14.94 5.15 -0.46
N LEU A 100 -13.83 5.88 -0.57
CA LEU A 100 -13.79 7.31 -0.19
C LEU A 100 -14.58 8.20 -1.15
N GLN A 101 -14.75 7.79 -2.41
CA GLN A 101 -15.60 8.47 -3.39
C GLN A 101 -17.09 8.19 -3.16
N GLU A 102 -17.44 7.01 -2.66
CA GLU A 102 -18.81 6.64 -2.23
C GLU A 102 -19.18 7.39 -0.94
N PHE A 103 -18.30 7.39 0.06
CA PHE A 103 -18.54 8.01 1.38
C PHE A 103 -17.80 9.35 1.53
N ARG A 104 -18.20 10.35 0.74
CA ARG A 104 -17.51 11.66 0.67
C ARG A 104 -17.57 12.47 1.97
N SER A 105 -18.49 12.16 2.88
CA SER A 105 -18.62 12.90 4.14
C SER A 105 -17.50 12.61 5.14
N VAL A 106 -16.70 11.55 4.92
CA VAL A 106 -15.64 11.10 5.83
C VAL A 106 -14.40 12.00 5.71
N PRO A 107 -14.05 12.80 6.74
CA PRO A 107 -12.79 13.53 6.78
C PRO A 107 -11.66 12.56 7.14
N LEU A 108 -11.00 11.98 6.14
CA LEU A 108 -9.96 10.98 6.38
C LEU A 108 -8.61 11.63 6.73
N PRO A 109 -8.09 11.49 7.97
CA PRO A 109 -6.76 11.99 8.32
C PRO A 109 -5.68 11.11 7.69
N ALA A 110 -4.66 11.71 7.09
CA ALA A 110 -3.56 10.96 6.47
C ALA A 110 -2.87 10.01 7.45
N ALA A 111 -2.70 10.43 8.71
CA ALA A 111 -2.09 9.60 9.75
C ALA A 111 -2.89 8.31 10.01
N LEU A 112 -4.21 8.38 10.00
CA LEU A 112 -5.09 7.23 10.21
C LEU A 112 -4.94 6.21 9.07
N LEU A 113 -4.92 6.69 7.83
CA LEU A 113 -4.71 5.84 6.67
C LEU A 113 -3.35 5.12 6.74
N LEU A 114 -2.28 5.82 7.11
CA LEU A 114 -0.95 5.20 7.27
C LEU A 114 -0.90 4.16 8.41
N CYS A 115 -1.70 4.35 9.46
CA CYS A 115 -1.74 3.45 10.62
C CYS A 115 -2.64 2.23 10.43
N GLU A 116 -3.74 2.36 9.70
CA GLU A 116 -4.77 1.32 9.60
C GLU A 116 -4.68 0.51 8.31
N LEU A 117 -4.09 1.04 7.23
CA LEU A 117 -3.96 0.27 6.01
C LEU A 117 -3.04 -0.94 6.20
N PRO A 118 -3.40 -2.09 5.62
CA PRO A 118 -2.56 -3.27 5.64
C PRO A 118 -1.30 -3.06 4.80
N LEU A 119 -0.24 -3.79 5.17
CA LEU A 119 1.01 -3.77 4.41
C LEU A 119 0.83 -4.49 3.07
N LEU A 120 1.41 -3.93 2.02
CA LEU A 120 1.40 -4.51 0.68
C LEU A 120 2.14 -5.85 0.69
N GLN A 121 1.40 -6.93 0.41
CA GLN A 121 1.97 -8.27 0.42
C GLN A 121 2.79 -8.55 -0.86
N PRO A 122 3.93 -9.25 -0.77
CA PRO A 122 4.63 -9.71 -1.98
C PRO A 122 3.79 -10.75 -2.72
N ARG A 123 3.88 -10.77 -4.06
CA ARG A 123 3.21 -11.77 -4.90
C ARG A 123 4.24 -12.82 -5.32
N TYR A 124 3.86 -14.08 -5.16
CA TYR A 124 4.71 -15.23 -5.49
C TYR A 124 4.48 -15.64 -6.94
N TYR A 125 5.58 -15.92 -7.64
CA TYR A 125 5.59 -16.45 -8.99
C TYR A 125 6.57 -17.62 -9.07
N SER A 126 6.22 -18.63 -9.86
CA SER A 126 7.12 -19.74 -10.12
C SER A 126 8.22 -19.32 -11.09
N VAL A 127 9.46 -19.64 -10.75
CA VAL A 127 10.60 -19.45 -11.66
C VAL A 127 10.40 -20.38 -12.87
N SER A 128 10.43 -19.78 -14.06
CA SER A 128 10.24 -20.47 -15.35
C SER A 128 11.57 -20.80 -16.04
N SER A 129 12.71 -20.43 -15.43
CA SER A 129 14.06 -20.72 -15.89
C SER A 129 14.75 -21.81 -15.07
N ALA A 130 15.70 -22.50 -15.70
CA ALA A 130 16.64 -23.36 -14.99
C ALA A 130 17.77 -22.51 -14.36
N PRO A 131 18.35 -22.91 -13.22
CA PRO A 131 19.54 -22.26 -12.68
C PRO A 131 20.73 -22.49 -13.62
N GLU A 132 21.30 -21.41 -14.14
CA GLU A 132 22.47 -21.46 -15.02
C GLU A 132 23.72 -20.98 -14.26
N PRO A 133 24.81 -21.76 -14.22
CA PRO A 133 26.05 -21.37 -13.55
C PRO A 133 26.62 -20.07 -14.15
N GLY A 134 26.77 -19.03 -13.33
CA GLY A 134 27.36 -17.75 -13.73
C GLY A 134 26.37 -16.72 -14.30
N SER A 135 25.08 -17.06 -14.42
CA SER A 135 24.03 -16.15 -14.88
C SER A 135 23.11 -15.76 -13.71
N ALA A 136 23.02 -14.47 -13.40
CA ALA A 136 22.09 -13.93 -12.40
C ALA A 136 20.72 -13.59 -13.02
N ARG A 137 20.16 -14.53 -13.78
CA ARG A 137 18.90 -14.35 -14.52
C ARG A 137 17.79 -15.22 -13.95
N VAL A 138 16.61 -14.63 -13.81
CA VAL A 138 15.38 -15.31 -13.39
C VAL A 138 14.30 -14.99 -14.41
N ASP A 139 13.75 -16.01 -15.06
CA ASP A 139 12.61 -15.84 -15.96
C ASP A 139 11.30 -16.13 -15.23
N LEU A 140 10.30 -15.29 -15.44
CA LEU A 140 8.96 -15.43 -14.86
C LEU A 140 7.91 -15.41 -15.97
N THR A 141 6.95 -16.31 -15.89
CA THR A 141 5.75 -16.29 -16.75
C THR A 141 4.58 -15.74 -15.95
N VAL A 142 4.10 -14.54 -16.28
CA VAL A 142 3.10 -13.81 -15.49
C VAL A 142 1.88 -13.49 -16.34
N ALA A 143 0.71 -13.97 -15.90
CA ALA A 143 -0.57 -13.55 -16.48
C ALA A 143 -0.93 -12.14 -15.99
N VAL A 144 -1.19 -11.22 -16.92
CA VAL A 144 -1.65 -9.86 -16.60
C VAL A 144 -3.12 -9.93 -16.17
N VAL A 145 -3.39 -9.60 -14.90
CA VAL A 145 -4.73 -9.72 -14.33
C VAL A 145 -5.48 -8.42 -14.55
N THR A 146 -6.62 -8.49 -15.22
CA THR A 146 -7.56 -7.38 -15.40
C THR A 146 -8.98 -7.93 -15.33
N TYR A 147 -9.85 -7.28 -14.57
CA TYR A 147 -11.26 -7.67 -14.42
C TYR A 147 -12.14 -6.44 -14.28
N ARG A 148 -13.46 -6.62 -14.36
CA ARG A 148 -14.44 -5.56 -14.10
C ARG A 148 -15.27 -5.94 -12.88
N SER A 149 -15.56 -4.97 -12.03
CA SER A 149 -16.48 -5.15 -10.90
C SER A 149 -17.95 -5.10 -11.36
N GLU A 150 -18.89 -5.31 -10.43
CA GLU A 150 -20.33 -5.18 -10.64
C GLU A 150 -20.84 -6.00 -11.85
N ASN A 151 -20.40 -7.27 -11.92
CA ASN A 151 -20.73 -8.20 -13.01
C ASN A 151 -20.44 -7.65 -14.42
N GLY A 152 -19.36 -6.86 -14.56
CA GLY A 152 -18.90 -6.33 -15.84
C GLY A 152 -19.38 -4.91 -16.18
N GLN A 153 -20.27 -4.34 -15.38
CA GLN A 153 -20.78 -2.98 -15.55
C GLN A 153 -19.97 -1.93 -14.79
N GLY A 154 -19.21 -2.36 -13.78
CA GLY A 154 -18.41 -1.50 -12.94
C GLY A 154 -17.07 -1.11 -13.58
N PRO A 155 -16.26 -0.32 -12.84
CA PRO A 155 -14.90 0.05 -13.25
C PRO A 155 -14.00 -1.17 -13.51
N VAL A 156 -12.99 -0.94 -14.36
CA VAL A 156 -11.94 -1.93 -14.63
C VAL A 156 -10.92 -1.89 -13.51
N HIS A 157 -10.65 -3.05 -12.92
CA HIS A 157 -9.66 -3.26 -11.86
C HIS A 157 -8.46 -4.03 -12.42
N TYR A 158 -7.27 -3.59 -12.02
CA TYR A 158 -6.01 -4.15 -12.48
C TYR A 158 -5.29 -4.88 -11.34
N GLY A 159 -4.69 -6.02 -11.64
CA GLY A 159 -3.86 -6.73 -10.69
C GLY A 159 -2.60 -5.92 -10.38
N VAL A 160 -2.40 -5.58 -9.10
CA VAL A 160 -1.30 -4.70 -8.66
C VAL A 160 0.06 -5.15 -9.19
N CYS A 161 0.48 -6.37 -8.85
CA CYS A 161 1.83 -6.83 -9.19
C CYS A 161 1.98 -7.21 -10.67
N SER A 162 0.98 -7.86 -11.27
CA SER A 162 1.08 -8.30 -12.67
C SER A 162 1.03 -7.14 -13.66
N THR A 163 0.18 -6.13 -13.42
CA THR A 163 0.17 -4.91 -14.23
C THR A 163 1.41 -4.06 -13.98
N TRP A 164 1.92 -4.00 -12.75
CA TRP A 164 3.20 -3.34 -12.46
C TRP A 164 4.37 -3.99 -13.22
N LEU A 165 4.49 -5.32 -13.18
CA LEU A 165 5.52 -6.06 -13.92
C LEU A 165 5.43 -5.82 -15.44
N ALA A 166 4.21 -5.75 -15.99
CA ALA A 166 3.98 -5.48 -17.41
C ALA A 166 4.38 -4.06 -17.85
N GLN A 167 4.52 -3.11 -16.92
CA GLN A 167 4.86 -1.72 -17.20
C GLN A 167 6.35 -1.39 -16.98
N LEU A 168 7.13 -2.35 -16.48
CA LEU A 168 8.56 -2.15 -16.22
C LEU A 168 9.35 -1.93 -17.51
N GLN A 169 10.38 -1.09 -17.42
CA GLN A 169 11.34 -0.84 -18.48
C GLN A 169 12.71 -1.45 -18.13
N PRO A 170 13.54 -1.79 -19.14
CA PRO A 170 14.92 -2.20 -18.89
C PRO A 170 15.67 -1.16 -18.04
N GLY A 171 16.26 -1.60 -16.93
CA GLY A 171 16.93 -0.74 -15.94
C GLY A 171 16.11 -0.43 -14.70
N ASP A 172 14.81 -0.72 -14.69
CA ASP A 172 13.99 -0.59 -13.49
C ASP A 172 14.42 -1.58 -12.40
N THR A 173 14.35 -1.14 -11.15
CA THR A 173 14.67 -1.98 -9.98
C THR A 173 13.45 -2.74 -9.51
N VAL A 174 13.58 -4.06 -9.39
CA VAL A 174 12.53 -4.97 -8.90
C VAL A 174 12.91 -5.54 -7.53
N PRO A 175 12.25 -5.12 -6.44
CA PRO A 175 12.45 -5.75 -5.14
C PRO A 175 11.85 -7.16 -5.12
N ALA A 176 12.68 -8.18 -4.94
CA ALA A 176 12.27 -9.58 -4.92
C ALA A 176 13.12 -10.40 -3.94
N PHE A 177 12.59 -11.55 -3.55
CA PHE A 177 13.30 -12.56 -2.75
C PHE A 177 12.92 -13.96 -3.26
N ILE A 178 13.79 -14.94 -3.02
CA ILE A 178 13.55 -16.34 -3.38
C ILE A 178 12.98 -17.05 -2.15
N ARG A 179 11.92 -17.83 -2.36
CA ARG A 179 11.34 -18.71 -1.34
C ARG A 179 11.42 -20.15 -1.84
N GLY A 180 12.23 -20.96 -1.16
CA GLY A 180 12.37 -22.41 -1.37
C GLY A 180 11.72 -23.21 -0.25
#